data_AF-A0A947J1Y0-F1
#
_entry.id   AF-A0A947J1Y0-F1
#
_cell.length_a   1.000
_cell.length_b   1.000
_cell.length_c   1.000
_cell.angle_alpha   90.00
_cell.angle_beta   90.00
_cell.angle_gamma   90.00
#
_symmetry.space_group_name_H-M   'P 1'
#
loop_
_entity.id
_entity.type
_entity.pdbx_description
1 polymer ?
#
loop_
_entity_poly.entity_id
_entity_poly.type
_entity_poly.pdbx_seq_one_letter_code
_entity_poly.pdbx_strand_id
1 'polypeptide(L)'
;MTEVKTLTHEKLEAEHEKITKAYKAIIFEEKKRIQYKNLGAYLKEKKLDNPTQEHKRIAILLNEIIVRQLREYAMLQFLIMEKANEFGAMGEQRVSISFCRNILQIPANREVNQDDADIFRQKIDEFEKDIQVTSVAKLKEMEKSFKLKLLGEQIEILQSSLLDQVFSFIGIPYRLATATFKGEQTFIYGQIEEKIIAGKQVNISGKEIVRSPLYVLSIAAGQGANKGIIIRKESCETIFYNKWVSFFEMNQTERVIYNTHAHSAIREGLKEKALNYYEVSSKNELLKIKDLFIQEMIEGIFYHEVGHEVGERPEVLAEHLAVLGRSRGVMGDDIILVLKEAVADWAPQVGKQSGPIWAFLKKAKKDKNIAQRLLYVYLSDNWFIDSDEEFMGIQTDVLTAFLLSYINKNGSFDFATLEKDFSGIVSFILNKYKSILEKMKVILDEGIYMAGIHRINFQTLEKELHKVYQKEF
;
A
#
# COMPACT_ATOMS: atom_id res chain seq x y z
N MET A 1 5.94 23.93 -22.45
CA MET A 1 5.42 22.65 -21.84
C MET A 1 5.76 22.52 -20.35
N THR A 2 6.98 22.87 -19.90
CA THR A 2 7.32 23.08 -18.47
C THR A 2 6.47 24.19 -17.82
N GLU A 3 5.87 25.06 -18.64
CA GLU A 3 5.11 26.24 -18.22
C GLU A 3 3.82 25.95 -17.45
N VAL A 4 3.19 24.78 -17.61
CA VAL A 4 1.91 24.50 -16.92
C VAL A 4 2.11 24.36 -15.41
N LYS A 5 3.19 23.71 -14.98
CA LYS A 5 3.51 23.55 -13.55
C LYS A 5 3.82 24.88 -12.86
N THR A 6 4.30 25.86 -13.62
CA THR A 6 4.63 27.20 -13.15
C THR A 6 3.44 28.18 -13.25
N LEU A 7 2.28 27.74 -13.74
CA LEU A 7 1.09 28.60 -13.76
C LEU A 7 0.66 28.93 -12.33
N THR A 8 0.35 30.20 -12.12
CA THR A 8 -0.35 30.65 -10.90
C THR A 8 -1.73 29.98 -10.83
N HIS A 9 -2.30 29.92 -9.63
CA HIS A 9 -3.63 29.34 -9.41
C HIS A 9 -4.69 29.98 -10.33
N GLU A 10 -4.75 31.31 -10.36
CA GLU A 10 -5.67 32.09 -11.21
C GLU A 10 -5.57 31.74 -12.71
N LYS A 11 -4.34 31.62 -13.24
CA LYS A 11 -4.14 31.26 -14.65
C LYS A 11 -4.58 29.83 -14.94
N LEU A 12 -4.35 28.91 -13.99
CA LEU A 12 -4.76 27.53 -14.12
C LEU A 12 -6.30 27.41 -14.10
N GLU A 13 -6.98 28.15 -13.23
CA GLU A 13 -8.45 28.22 -13.16
C GLU A 13 -9.06 28.81 -14.44
N ALA A 14 -8.49 29.92 -14.95
CA ALA A 14 -8.97 30.53 -16.19
C ALA A 14 -8.86 29.56 -17.39
N GLU A 15 -7.77 28.81 -17.49
CA GLU A 15 -7.63 27.77 -18.51
C GLU A 15 -8.54 26.57 -18.26
N HIS A 16 -8.77 26.19 -17.00
CA HIS A 16 -9.72 25.14 -16.62
C HIS A 16 -11.12 25.49 -17.07
N GLU A 17 -11.56 26.73 -16.88
CA GLU A 17 -12.88 27.20 -17.29
C GLU A 17 -13.06 27.11 -18.82
N LYS A 18 -12.03 27.49 -19.59
CA LYS A 18 -12.04 27.35 -21.05
C LYS A 18 -12.20 25.89 -21.48
N ILE A 19 -11.40 24.99 -20.90
CA ILE A 19 -11.46 23.54 -21.18
C ILE A 19 -12.81 22.97 -20.75
N THR A 20 -13.35 23.43 -19.62
CA THR A 20 -14.68 23.03 -19.12
C THR A 20 -15.76 23.36 -20.12
N LYS A 21 -15.83 24.62 -20.59
CA LYS A 21 -16.81 25.05 -21.59
C LYS A 21 -16.71 24.26 -22.89
N ALA A 22 -15.48 23.94 -23.33
CA ALA A 22 -15.25 23.27 -24.60
C ALA A 22 -15.47 21.73 -24.54
N TYR A 23 -15.05 21.07 -23.45
CA TYR A 23 -14.84 19.62 -23.47
C TYR A 23 -15.56 18.84 -22.37
N LYS A 24 -16.21 19.50 -21.40
CA LYS A 24 -16.93 18.83 -20.30
C LYS A 24 -17.87 17.73 -20.81
N ALA A 25 -18.72 18.08 -21.78
CA ALA A 25 -19.73 17.18 -22.34
C ALA A 25 -19.11 15.91 -22.96
N ILE A 26 -18.06 16.04 -23.76
CA ILE A 26 -17.42 14.88 -24.41
C ILE A 26 -16.63 14.01 -23.43
N ILE A 27 -16.10 14.60 -22.35
CA ILE A 27 -15.32 13.88 -21.35
C ILE A 27 -16.24 13.11 -20.38
N PHE A 28 -17.28 13.75 -19.86
CA PHE A 28 -18.12 13.17 -18.79
C PHE A 28 -19.33 12.39 -19.29
N GLU A 29 -19.98 12.79 -20.38
CA GLU A 29 -21.14 12.06 -20.88
C GLU A 29 -20.73 10.74 -21.54
N GLU A 30 -20.99 9.61 -20.87
CA GLU A 30 -20.59 8.28 -21.33
C GLU A 30 -21.02 8.01 -22.77
N LYS A 31 -22.28 8.30 -23.13
CA LYS A 31 -22.83 8.11 -24.48
C LYS A 31 -22.03 8.83 -25.57
N LYS A 32 -21.40 9.97 -25.26
CA LYS A 32 -20.53 10.71 -26.18
C LYS A 32 -19.11 10.13 -26.15
N ARG A 33 -18.59 9.86 -24.95
CA ARG A 33 -17.24 9.34 -24.73
C ARG A 33 -17.00 8.02 -25.48
N ILE A 34 -17.92 7.07 -25.39
CA ILE A 34 -17.78 5.73 -25.99
C ILE A 34 -17.73 5.73 -27.53
N GLN A 35 -18.14 6.83 -28.17
CA GLN A 35 -18.06 6.98 -29.63
C GLN A 35 -16.61 7.15 -30.11
N TYR A 36 -15.69 7.50 -29.22
CA TYR A 36 -14.30 7.79 -29.55
C TYR A 36 -13.36 6.97 -28.67
N LYS A 37 -12.25 6.51 -29.25
CA LYS A 37 -11.23 5.76 -28.49
C LYS A 37 -10.61 6.60 -27.36
N ASN A 38 -10.40 7.88 -27.61
CA ASN A 38 -9.85 8.86 -26.66
C ASN A 38 -10.15 10.29 -27.15
N LEU A 39 -9.84 11.28 -26.31
CA LEU A 39 -10.02 12.70 -26.61
C LEU A 39 -9.23 13.11 -27.87
N GLY A 40 -8.01 12.61 -28.06
CA GLY A 40 -7.22 12.89 -29.27
C GLY A 40 -7.91 12.45 -30.56
N ALA A 41 -8.64 11.33 -30.55
CA ALA A 41 -9.44 10.87 -31.69
C ALA A 41 -10.62 11.82 -31.96
N TYR A 42 -11.32 12.25 -30.91
CA TYR A 42 -12.38 13.26 -31.01
C TYR A 42 -11.89 14.57 -31.62
N LEU A 43 -10.75 15.10 -31.13
CA LEU A 43 -10.19 16.37 -31.61
C LEU A 43 -9.77 16.28 -33.09
N LYS A 44 -9.25 15.13 -33.52
CA LYS A 44 -8.92 14.87 -34.94
C LYS A 44 -10.17 14.85 -35.82
N GLU A 45 -11.24 14.21 -35.37
CA GLU A 45 -12.50 14.16 -36.12
C GLU A 45 -13.15 15.54 -36.25
N LYS A 46 -13.06 16.38 -35.21
CA LYS A 46 -13.53 17.76 -35.23
C LYS A 46 -12.66 18.72 -36.07
N LYS A 47 -11.59 18.21 -36.70
CA LYS A 47 -10.70 18.98 -37.59
C LYS A 47 -10.16 20.26 -36.93
N LEU A 48 -9.86 20.20 -35.63
CA LEU A 48 -9.21 21.31 -34.94
C LEU A 48 -7.77 21.48 -35.42
N ASP A 49 -7.27 22.72 -35.35
CA ASP A 49 -5.86 22.99 -35.64
C ASP A 49 -4.96 22.28 -34.61
N ASN A 50 -3.97 21.53 -35.09
CA ASN A 50 -2.99 20.80 -34.27
C ASN A 50 -3.61 19.94 -33.14
N PRO A 51 -4.49 18.97 -33.46
CA PRO A 51 -5.28 18.24 -32.46
C PRO A 51 -4.43 17.42 -31.49
N THR A 52 -3.23 16.99 -31.92
CA THR A 52 -2.28 16.26 -31.07
C THR A 52 -1.66 17.16 -29.99
N GLN A 53 -1.39 18.43 -30.32
CA GLN A 53 -0.83 19.39 -29.37
C GLN A 53 -1.90 19.81 -28.36
N GLU A 54 -3.13 20.06 -28.81
CA GLU A 54 -4.25 20.39 -27.94
C GLU A 54 -4.59 19.24 -27.00
N HIS A 55 -4.62 18.00 -27.50
CA HIS A 55 -4.81 16.80 -26.66
C HIS A 55 -3.78 16.73 -25.51
N LYS A 56 -2.49 16.89 -25.84
CA LYS A 56 -1.41 16.90 -24.83
C LYS A 56 -1.55 18.05 -23.85
N ARG A 57 -1.91 19.25 -24.33
CA ARG A 57 -2.13 20.43 -23.48
C ARG A 57 -3.24 20.18 -22.46
N ILE A 58 -4.40 19.70 -22.92
CA ILE A 58 -5.54 19.38 -22.05
C ILE A 58 -5.14 18.32 -21.01
N ALA A 59 -4.50 17.22 -21.44
CA ALA A 59 -4.09 16.16 -20.52
C ALA A 59 -3.13 16.65 -19.42
N ILE A 60 -2.15 17.47 -19.77
CA ILE A 60 -1.19 18.04 -18.81
C ILE A 60 -1.90 18.99 -17.84
N LEU A 61 -2.78 19.85 -18.34
CA LEU A 61 -3.47 20.85 -17.54
C LEU A 61 -4.42 20.19 -16.54
N LEU A 62 -5.25 19.25 -17.01
CA LEU A 62 -6.17 18.53 -16.14
C LEU A 62 -5.41 17.67 -15.11
N ASN A 63 -4.29 17.07 -15.50
CA ASN A 63 -3.41 16.37 -14.56
C ASN A 63 -2.88 17.30 -13.46
N GLU A 64 -2.40 18.51 -13.80
CA GLU A 64 -1.90 19.46 -12.81
C GLU A 64 -3.00 19.88 -11.81
N ILE A 65 -4.22 20.10 -12.29
CA ILE A 65 -5.38 20.42 -11.44
C ILE A 65 -5.69 19.28 -10.47
N ILE A 66 -5.64 18.04 -10.94
CA ILE A 66 -5.86 16.85 -10.10
C ILE A 66 -4.76 16.74 -9.04
N VAL A 67 -3.49 16.91 -9.45
CA VAL A 67 -2.34 16.82 -8.54
C VAL A 67 -2.41 17.87 -7.42
N ARG A 68 -2.78 19.12 -7.73
CA ARG A 68 -2.90 20.18 -6.71
C ARG A 68 -3.97 19.86 -5.67
N GLN A 69 -5.17 19.49 -6.11
CA GLN A 69 -6.27 19.14 -5.22
C GLN A 69 -5.97 17.90 -4.38
N LEU A 70 -5.39 16.86 -4.96
CA LEU A 70 -5.01 15.67 -4.21
C LEU A 70 -3.87 15.96 -3.22
N ARG A 71 -2.95 16.88 -3.55
CA ARG A 71 -1.89 17.29 -2.62
C ARG A 71 -2.47 18.05 -1.43
N GLU A 72 -3.38 19.00 -1.67
CA GLU A 72 -4.13 19.70 -0.61
C GLU A 72 -4.88 18.71 0.28
N TYR A 73 -5.54 17.72 -0.33
CA TYR A 73 -6.21 16.66 0.42
C TYR A 73 -5.23 15.86 1.28
N ALA A 74 -4.10 15.40 0.74
CA ALA A 74 -3.10 14.69 1.54
C ALA A 74 -2.49 15.56 2.67
N MET A 75 -2.27 16.85 2.42
CA MET A 75 -1.78 17.78 3.45
C MET A 75 -2.83 17.98 4.56
N LEU A 76 -4.12 18.04 4.20
CA LEU A 76 -5.22 18.07 5.19
C LEU A 76 -5.20 16.82 6.07
N GLN A 77 -5.04 15.62 5.47
CA GLN A 77 -4.93 14.37 6.23
C GLN A 77 -3.76 14.40 7.21
N PHE A 78 -2.59 14.87 6.77
CA PHE A 78 -1.41 14.97 7.63
C PHE A 78 -1.62 15.98 8.76
N LEU A 79 -2.20 17.14 8.46
CA LEU A 79 -2.51 18.16 9.47
C LEU A 79 -3.49 17.65 10.52
N ILE A 80 -4.50 16.86 10.12
CA ILE A 80 -5.42 16.19 11.06
C ILE A 80 -4.64 15.27 11.99
N MET A 81 -3.76 14.41 11.45
CA MET A 81 -2.94 13.49 12.24
C MET A 81 -2.07 14.25 13.24
N GLU A 82 -1.40 15.32 12.80
CA GLU A 82 -0.55 16.17 13.64
C GLU A 82 -1.35 16.84 14.77
N LYS A 83 -2.45 17.53 14.44
CA LYS A 83 -3.24 18.27 15.44
C LYS A 83 -3.97 17.34 16.41
N ALA A 84 -4.32 16.13 15.99
CA ALA A 84 -4.94 15.12 16.84
C ALA A 84 -3.91 14.30 17.63
N ASN A 85 -2.61 14.38 17.27
CA ASN A 85 -1.58 13.46 17.73
C ASN A 85 -1.94 11.98 17.47
N GLU A 86 -2.55 11.71 16.31
CA GLU A 86 -3.10 10.41 15.90
C GLU A 86 -2.33 9.88 14.67
N PHE A 87 -1.10 9.42 14.87
CA PHE A 87 -0.28 8.83 13.79
C PHE A 87 -0.47 7.32 13.62
N GLY A 88 -1.26 6.70 14.50
CA GLY A 88 -1.51 5.26 14.51
C GLY A 88 -0.25 4.44 14.81
N ALA A 89 -0.29 3.15 14.46
CA ALA A 89 0.79 2.19 14.74
C ALA A 89 2.09 2.49 13.99
N MET A 90 2.04 3.31 12.93
CA MET A 90 3.22 3.68 12.15
C MET A 90 4.10 4.70 12.89
N GLY A 91 3.54 5.46 13.84
CA GLY A 91 4.24 6.51 14.57
C GLY A 91 4.52 7.77 13.73
N GLU A 92 4.72 8.89 14.43
CA GLU A 92 4.91 10.21 13.83
C GLU A 92 6.10 10.25 12.86
N GLN A 93 7.27 9.79 13.32
CA GLN A 93 8.52 9.92 12.57
C GLN A 93 8.44 9.23 11.20
N ARG A 94 7.91 8.00 11.14
CA ARG A 94 7.81 7.23 9.88
C ARG A 94 6.82 7.87 8.92
N VAL A 95 5.69 8.37 9.44
CA VAL A 95 4.69 9.11 8.64
C VAL A 95 5.30 10.39 8.09
N SER A 96 5.92 11.21 8.94
CA SER A 96 6.51 12.50 8.58
C SER A 96 7.63 12.37 7.55
N ILE A 97 8.59 11.44 7.73
CA ILE A 97 9.67 11.21 6.78
C ILE A 97 9.12 10.71 5.44
N SER A 98 8.20 9.75 5.48
CA SER A 98 7.59 9.18 4.28
C SER A 98 6.80 10.24 3.49
N PHE A 99 6.04 11.08 4.20
CA PHE A 99 5.21 12.09 3.57
C PHE A 99 6.03 13.27 3.06
N CYS A 100 7.05 13.71 3.81
CA CYS A 100 8.06 14.68 3.35
C CYS A 100 8.67 14.24 2.00
N ARG A 101 9.11 12.97 1.90
CA ARG A 101 9.62 12.41 0.65
C ARG A 101 8.62 12.54 -0.50
N ASN A 102 7.34 12.27 -0.28
CA ASN A 102 6.33 12.35 -1.32
C ASN A 102 6.03 13.80 -1.74
N ILE A 103 5.85 14.71 -0.77
CA ILE A 103 5.53 16.11 -1.03
C ILE A 103 6.68 16.83 -1.74
N LEU A 104 7.93 16.56 -1.33
CA LEU A 104 9.13 17.14 -1.92
C LEU A 104 9.68 16.34 -3.11
N GLN A 105 9.07 15.18 -3.43
CA GLN A 105 9.47 14.30 -4.54
C GLN A 105 10.95 13.89 -4.46
N ILE A 106 11.40 13.56 -3.25
CA ILE A 106 12.79 13.18 -2.94
C ILE A 106 13.08 11.79 -3.54
N PRO A 107 14.14 11.63 -4.37
CA PRO A 107 14.42 10.37 -5.03
C PRO A 107 14.83 9.29 -4.03
N ALA A 108 14.43 8.04 -4.28
CA ALA A 108 14.62 6.89 -3.38
C ALA A 108 16.08 6.65 -2.94
N ASN A 109 17.06 7.07 -3.75
CA ASN A 109 18.50 6.92 -3.47
C ASN A 109 19.12 8.02 -2.59
N ARG A 110 18.30 8.92 -2.06
CA ARG A 110 18.72 10.03 -1.19
C ARG A 110 17.90 10.00 0.08
N GLU A 111 18.56 10.09 1.24
CA GLU A 111 17.89 10.23 2.53
C GLU A 111 17.22 11.61 2.67
N VAL A 112 16.21 11.67 3.54
CA VAL A 112 15.57 12.93 3.94
C VAL A 112 16.47 13.58 4.98
N ASN A 113 16.93 14.80 4.72
CA ASN A 113 17.80 15.53 5.64
C ASN A 113 17.03 16.64 6.40
N GLN A 114 17.74 17.41 7.22
CA GLN A 114 17.14 18.51 7.98
C GLN A 114 16.57 19.60 7.07
N ASP A 115 17.29 20.00 6.01
CA ASP A 115 16.81 21.02 5.07
C ASP A 115 15.49 20.60 4.42
N ASP A 116 15.35 19.32 4.06
CA ASP A 116 14.09 18.77 3.54
C ASP A 116 12.98 18.84 4.59
N ALA A 117 13.28 18.51 5.84
CA ALA A 117 12.32 18.57 6.93
C ALA A 117 11.83 20.02 7.16
N ASP A 118 12.74 21.00 7.09
CA ASP A 118 12.43 22.42 7.25
C ASP A 118 11.55 22.93 6.09
N ILE A 119 11.90 22.57 4.84
CA ILE A 119 11.08 22.92 3.65
C ILE A 119 9.70 22.27 3.74
N PHE A 120 9.63 21.01 4.18
CA PHE A 120 8.37 20.31 4.37
C PHE A 120 7.51 20.97 5.45
N ARG A 121 8.10 21.33 6.61
CA ARG A 121 7.40 22.06 7.67
C ARG A 121 6.86 23.39 7.19
N GLN A 122 7.66 24.16 6.45
CA GLN A 122 7.23 25.42 5.86
C GLN A 122 5.98 25.23 4.98
N LYS A 123 5.93 24.17 4.15
CA LYS A 123 4.76 23.87 3.31
C LYS A 123 3.51 23.53 4.12
N ILE A 124 3.67 22.78 5.22
CA ILE A 124 2.55 22.47 6.13
C ILE A 124 2.07 23.75 6.82
N ASP A 125 2.97 24.60 7.29
CA ASP A 125 2.63 25.88 7.94
C ASP A 125 1.94 26.86 6.98
N GLU A 126 2.39 26.94 5.74
CA GLU A 126 1.74 27.73 4.67
C GLU A 126 0.33 27.20 4.42
N PHE A 127 0.16 25.89 4.26
CA PHE A 127 -1.14 25.27 4.07
C PHE A 127 -2.09 25.48 5.25
N GLU A 128 -1.60 25.34 6.49
CA GLU A 128 -2.38 25.59 7.71
C GLU A 128 -2.88 27.04 7.77
N LYS A 129 -2.02 28.01 7.41
CA LYS A 129 -2.39 29.42 7.34
C LYS A 129 -3.47 29.69 6.29
N ASP A 130 -3.37 29.03 5.13
CA ASP A 130 -4.30 29.21 4.01
C ASP A 130 -5.70 28.70 4.33
N ILE A 131 -5.82 27.56 5.03
CA ILE A 131 -7.14 26.99 5.36
C ILE A 131 -7.86 27.72 6.50
N GLN A 132 -7.14 28.48 7.35
CA GLN A 132 -7.69 29.29 8.45
C GLN A 132 -8.59 28.52 9.45
N VAL A 133 -8.38 27.21 9.61
CA VAL A 133 -9.16 26.34 10.50
C VAL A 133 -8.24 25.73 11.55
N THR A 134 -8.59 25.92 12.83
CA THR A 134 -7.75 25.49 13.96
C THR A 134 -8.29 24.27 14.71
N SER A 135 -9.56 23.87 14.53
CA SER A 135 -10.13 22.74 15.27
C SER A 135 -10.08 21.44 14.48
N VAL A 136 -9.61 20.36 15.11
CA VAL A 136 -9.55 19.00 14.55
C VAL A 136 -10.91 18.55 14.00
N ALA A 137 -12.00 18.84 14.70
CA ALA A 137 -13.35 18.47 14.26
C ALA A 137 -13.73 19.09 12.91
N LYS A 138 -13.39 20.37 12.69
CA LYS A 138 -13.64 21.05 11.41
C LYS A 138 -12.73 20.51 10.30
N LEU A 139 -11.47 20.22 10.62
CA LEU A 139 -10.56 19.58 9.66
C LEU A 139 -11.09 18.21 9.21
N LYS A 140 -11.55 17.38 10.15
CA LYS A 140 -12.20 16.08 9.84
C LYS A 140 -13.49 16.24 9.01
N GLU A 141 -14.25 17.31 9.21
CA GLU A 141 -15.42 17.63 8.36
C GLU A 141 -15.01 18.04 6.94
N MET A 142 -13.96 18.87 6.80
CA MET A 142 -13.38 19.23 5.50
C MET A 142 -12.86 18.00 4.75
N GLU A 143 -12.22 17.07 5.46
CA GLU A 143 -11.73 15.82 4.87
C GLU A 143 -12.89 14.96 4.36
N LYS A 144 -13.92 14.74 5.19
CA LYS A 144 -15.10 13.94 4.82
C LYS A 144 -15.91 14.54 3.67
N SER A 145 -15.93 15.86 3.56
CA SER A 145 -16.64 16.58 2.49
C SER A 145 -15.79 16.79 1.23
N PHE A 146 -14.53 16.36 1.22
CA PHE A 146 -13.65 16.53 0.08
C PHE A 146 -14.20 15.84 -1.17
N LYS A 147 -14.25 16.59 -2.27
CA LYS A 147 -14.59 16.08 -3.60
C LYS A 147 -13.61 16.66 -4.62
N LEU A 148 -13.13 15.82 -5.51
CA LEU A 148 -12.27 16.24 -6.61
C LEU A 148 -13.10 17.07 -7.61
N LYS A 149 -12.73 18.32 -7.81
CA LYS A 149 -13.35 19.21 -8.79
C LYS A 149 -12.67 19.05 -10.14
N LEU A 150 -13.39 18.56 -11.14
CA LEU A 150 -12.85 18.36 -12.49
C LEU A 150 -13.89 18.75 -13.55
N LEU A 151 -13.57 19.76 -14.35
CA LEU A 151 -14.44 20.33 -15.38
C LEU A 151 -15.83 20.72 -14.86
N GLY A 152 -15.88 21.34 -13.68
CA GLY A 152 -17.11 21.73 -13.00
C GLY A 152 -17.92 20.58 -12.39
N GLU A 153 -17.47 19.33 -12.51
CA GLU A 153 -18.03 18.18 -11.78
C GLU A 153 -17.36 18.03 -10.41
N GLN A 154 -18.11 17.55 -9.42
CA GLN A 154 -17.59 17.19 -8.10
C GLN A 154 -17.64 15.67 -7.95
N ILE A 155 -16.48 15.05 -7.86
CA ILE A 155 -16.33 13.59 -7.90
C ILE A 155 -15.79 13.11 -6.56
N GLU A 156 -16.46 12.15 -5.96
CA GLU A 156 -15.94 11.49 -4.75
C GLU A 156 -14.70 10.67 -5.08
N ILE A 157 -13.67 10.76 -4.25
CA ILE A 157 -12.41 10.02 -4.47
C ILE A 157 -12.66 8.51 -4.56
N LEU A 158 -13.61 7.98 -3.78
CA LEU A 158 -13.97 6.56 -3.78
C LEU A 158 -14.58 6.08 -5.11
N GLN A 159 -15.08 6.97 -5.96
CA GLN A 159 -15.59 6.65 -7.31
C GLN A 159 -14.45 6.49 -8.33
N SER A 160 -13.46 5.66 -7.99
CA SER A 160 -12.22 5.47 -8.76
C SER A 160 -12.46 4.95 -10.20
N SER A 161 -13.55 4.21 -10.44
CA SER A 161 -13.89 3.68 -11.77
C SER A 161 -14.23 4.78 -12.79
N LEU A 162 -15.02 5.78 -12.39
CA LEU A 162 -15.35 6.94 -13.25
C LEU A 162 -14.08 7.73 -13.56
N LEU A 163 -13.26 7.99 -12.54
CA LEU A 163 -12.01 8.72 -12.70
C LEU A 163 -11.05 8.00 -13.65
N ASP A 164 -10.93 6.68 -13.58
CA ASP A 164 -10.08 5.92 -14.51
C ASP A 164 -10.55 6.01 -15.95
N GLN A 165 -11.87 5.89 -16.19
CA GLN A 165 -12.43 6.04 -17.53
C GLN A 165 -12.16 7.44 -18.09
N VAL A 166 -12.35 8.47 -17.26
CA VAL A 166 -12.10 9.88 -17.61
C VAL A 166 -10.61 10.09 -17.89
N PHE A 167 -9.71 9.62 -17.02
CA PHE A 167 -8.26 9.77 -17.18
C PHE A 167 -7.76 9.04 -18.43
N SER A 168 -8.23 7.82 -18.66
CA SER A 168 -7.91 7.03 -19.85
C SER A 168 -8.35 7.74 -21.13
N PHE A 169 -9.58 8.27 -21.16
CA PHE A 169 -10.10 9.00 -22.31
C PHE A 169 -9.32 10.30 -22.58
N ILE A 170 -9.01 11.08 -21.54
CA ILE A 170 -8.20 12.29 -21.66
C ILE A 170 -6.77 11.97 -22.06
N GLY A 171 -6.26 10.76 -21.80
CA GLY A 171 -4.87 10.38 -22.04
C GLY A 171 -3.93 10.80 -20.92
N ILE A 172 -4.43 10.89 -19.68
CA ILE A 172 -3.61 11.05 -18.48
C ILE A 172 -2.98 9.69 -18.15
N PRO A 173 -1.64 9.60 -18.03
CA PRO A 173 -0.93 8.33 -17.86
C PRO A 173 -0.94 7.82 -16.41
N TYR A 174 -1.68 8.49 -15.52
CA TYR A 174 -1.76 8.17 -14.11
C TYR A 174 -3.13 7.60 -13.75
N ARG A 175 -3.20 6.99 -12.57
CA ARG A 175 -4.41 6.37 -12.01
C ARG A 175 -4.52 6.75 -10.54
N LEU A 176 -5.76 6.81 -10.05
CA LEU A 176 -6.06 7.01 -8.63
C LEU A 176 -6.45 5.67 -8.02
N ALA A 177 -5.59 5.12 -7.19
CA ALA A 177 -5.86 3.92 -6.41
C ALA A 177 -6.37 4.36 -5.04
N THR A 178 -7.49 3.80 -4.57
CA THR A 178 -8.13 4.19 -3.32
C THR A 178 -8.38 2.99 -2.44
N ALA A 179 -8.29 3.18 -1.13
CA ALA A 179 -8.60 2.17 -0.13
C ALA A 179 -9.12 2.86 1.15
N THR A 180 -9.67 2.08 2.06
CA THR A 180 -10.03 2.55 3.40
C THR A 180 -9.10 1.87 4.40
N PHE A 181 -8.38 2.66 5.19
CA PHE A 181 -7.50 2.14 6.24
C PHE A 181 -7.97 2.68 7.60
N LYS A 182 -8.38 1.79 8.50
CA LYS A 182 -8.95 2.13 9.82
C LYS A 182 -10.13 3.13 9.78
N GLY A 183 -10.94 3.06 8.72
CA GLY A 183 -12.07 3.97 8.50
C GLY A 183 -11.71 5.27 7.79
N GLU A 184 -10.43 5.57 7.60
CA GLU A 184 -9.96 6.74 6.87
C GLU A 184 -9.77 6.43 5.38
N GLN A 185 -10.17 7.37 4.53
CA GLN A 185 -9.97 7.23 3.08
C GLN A 185 -8.49 7.45 2.76
N THR A 186 -7.92 6.56 1.97
CA THR A 186 -6.51 6.65 1.55
C THR A 186 -6.41 6.52 0.05
N PHE A 187 -5.40 7.16 -0.53
CA PHE A 187 -5.17 7.08 -1.96
C PHE A 187 -3.69 7.10 -2.35
N ILE A 188 -3.43 6.59 -3.55
CA ILE A 188 -2.17 6.73 -4.28
C ILE A 188 -2.53 7.21 -5.68
N TYR A 189 -1.98 8.36 -6.07
CA TYR A 189 -2.05 8.89 -7.44
C TYR A 189 -0.69 8.79 -8.10
N GLY A 190 -0.58 7.96 -9.14
CA GLY A 190 0.70 7.64 -9.72
C GLY A 190 0.63 6.86 -11.03
N GLN A 191 1.79 6.48 -11.55
CA GLN A 191 1.88 5.59 -12.70
C GLN A 191 1.54 4.18 -12.25
N ILE A 192 0.60 3.53 -12.93
CA ILE A 192 0.21 2.16 -12.61
C ILE A 192 0.40 1.29 -13.85
N GLU A 193 1.17 0.22 -13.69
CA GLU A 193 1.30 -0.86 -14.66
C GLU A 193 0.41 -2.04 -14.24
N GLU A 194 -0.53 -2.41 -15.11
CA GLU A 194 -1.41 -3.56 -14.89
C GLU A 194 -0.73 -4.85 -15.38
N LYS A 195 -0.65 -5.87 -14.51
CA LYS A 195 -0.14 -7.21 -14.83
C LYS A 195 -1.12 -8.28 -14.42
N ILE A 196 -1.01 -9.45 -15.06
CA ILE A 196 -1.67 -10.67 -14.59
C ILE A 196 -0.59 -11.61 -14.06
N ILE A 197 -0.61 -11.86 -12.75
CA ILE A 197 0.32 -12.78 -12.08
C ILE A 197 -0.52 -13.88 -11.42
N ALA A 198 -0.20 -15.15 -11.68
CA ALA A 198 -0.95 -16.30 -11.17
C ALA A 198 -2.49 -16.25 -11.41
N GLY A 199 -2.91 -15.59 -12.51
CA GLY A 199 -4.32 -15.39 -12.85
C GLY A 199 -5.03 -14.27 -12.08
N LYS A 200 -4.29 -13.39 -11.38
CA LYS A 200 -4.80 -12.23 -10.66
C LYS A 200 -4.30 -10.95 -11.30
N GLN A 201 -5.18 -9.95 -11.36
CA GLN A 201 -4.80 -8.59 -11.74
C GLN A 201 -3.99 -7.97 -10.60
N VAL A 202 -2.83 -7.46 -10.94
CA VAL A 202 -1.89 -6.78 -10.04
C VAL A 202 -1.57 -5.43 -10.63
N ASN A 203 -1.63 -4.40 -9.80
CA ASN A 203 -1.32 -3.03 -10.15
C ASN A 203 0.04 -2.67 -9.56
N ILE A 204 1.07 -2.55 -10.39
CA ILE A 204 2.39 -2.09 -9.93
C ILE A 204 2.44 -0.57 -10.07
N SER A 205 2.37 0.12 -8.94
CA SER A 205 2.59 1.56 -8.85
C SER A 205 4.09 1.85 -9.04
N GLY A 206 4.42 2.52 -10.15
CA GLY A 206 5.76 2.98 -10.47
C GLY A 206 6.10 4.21 -9.65
N LYS A 207 6.01 5.40 -10.28
CA LYS A 207 6.19 6.69 -9.60
C LYS A 207 4.90 7.19 -8.95
N GLU A 208 4.97 7.53 -7.67
CA GLU A 208 3.89 8.08 -6.86
C GLU A 208 3.94 9.61 -6.88
N ILE A 209 2.98 10.24 -7.57
CA ILE A 209 2.94 11.70 -7.72
C ILE A 209 2.39 12.35 -6.45
N VAL A 210 1.34 11.78 -5.86
CA VAL A 210 0.77 12.17 -4.56
C VAL A 210 0.18 10.92 -3.89
N ARG A 211 0.35 10.77 -2.58
CA ARG A 211 -0.34 9.74 -1.78
C ARG A 211 -0.78 10.30 -0.44
N SER A 212 -1.77 9.65 0.18
CA SER A 212 -2.13 9.88 1.57
C SER A 212 -0.95 9.60 2.51
N PRO A 213 -0.81 10.34 3.63
CA PRO A 213 0.28 10.16 4.59
C PRO A 213 0.29 8.77 5.25
N LEU A 214 -0.88 8.10 5.34
CA LEU A 214 -1.02 6.75 5.90
C LEU A 214 -0.33 5.66 5.07
N TYR A 215 -0.14 5.87 3.77
CA TYR A 215 0.72 4.99 2.99
C TYR A 215 2.16 5.36 3.33
N VAL A 216 2.76 4.78 4.36
CA VAL A 216 4.18 4.98 4.67
C VAL A 216 5.09 4.13 3.77
N LEU A 217 6.38 4.42 3.67
CA LEU A 217 7.29 3.69 2.78
C LEU A 217 7.47 2.22 3.16
N SER A 218 7.25 1.84 4.42
CA SER A 218 7.28 0.44 4.86
C SER A 218 6.05 -0.37 4.42
N ILE A 219 4.97 0.28 3.98
CA ILE A 219 3.78 -0.40 3.42
C ILE A 219 3.99 -0.55 1.92
N ALA A 220 4.60 -1.65 1.48
CA ALA A 220 4.94 -1.84 0.07
C ALA A 220 3.78 -2.35 -0.80
N ALA A 221 2.66 -2.77 -0.20
CA ALA A 221 1.45 -3.14 -0.91
C ALA A 221 0.19 -2.85 -0.11
N GLY A 222 -0.96 -2.97 -0.77
CA GLY A 222 -2.27 -2.94 -0.14
C GLY A 222 -3.38 -3.38 -1.09
N GLN A 223 -4.53 -3.72 -0.53
CA GLN A 223 -5.72 -4.05 -1.31
C GLN A 223 -6.45 -2.76 -1.72
N GLY A 224 -6.53 -2.51 -3.03
CA GLY A 224 -7.31 -1.40 -3.57
C GLY A 224 -8.80 -1.74 -3.56
N ALA A 225 -9.65 -0.80 -3.14
CA ALA A 225 -11.10 -0.99 -2.99
C ALA A 225 -11.78 -1.60 -4.23
N ASN A 226 -11.29 -1.28 -5.43
CA ASN A 226 -11.82 -1.77 -6.71
C ASN A 226 -10.75 -2.32 -7.67
N LYS A 227 -9.50 -2.47 -7.23
CA LYS A 227 -8.34 -2.65 -8.14
C LYS A 227 -7.49 -3.88 -7.84
N GLY A 228 -7.94 -4.78 -6.97
CA GLY A 228 -7.12 -5.91 -6.54
C GLY A 228 -5.86 -5.44 -5.81
N ILE A 229 -4.76 -6.19 -5.96
CA ILE A 229 -3.51 -5.95 -5.25
C ILE A 229 -2.76 -4.78 -5.90
N ILE A 230 -2.39 -3.78 -5.09
CA ILE A 230 -1.50 -2.69 -5.50
C ILE A 230 -0.14 -2.88 -4.85
N ILE A 231 0.92 -2.97 -5.64
CA ILE A 231 2.30 -3.08 -5.18
C ILE A 231 3.03 -1.78 -5.52
N ARG A 232 3.80 -1.26 -4.58
CA ARG A 232 4.42 0.07 -4.63
C ARG A 232 5.91 -0.06 -4.93
N LYS A 233 6.28 0.05 -6.21
CA LYS A 233 7.68 -0.06 -6.64
C LYS A 233 8.56 1.03 -6.02
N GLU A 234 8.07 2.26 -5.90
CA GLU A 234 8.81 3.36 -5.25
C GLU A 234 9.13 3.08 -3.78
N SER A 235 8.23 2.41 -3.06
CA SER A 235 8.47 1.92 -1.70
C SER A 235 9.56 0.84 -1.70
N CYS A 236 9.48 -0.15 -2.59
CA CYS A 236 10.52 -1.19 -2.73
C CYS A 236 11.89 -0.57 -3.06
N GLU A 237 11.94 0.42 -3.96
CA GLU A 237 13.18 1.12 -4.30
C GLU A 237 13.75 1.87 -3.10
N THR A 238 12.91 2.50 -2.29
CA THR A 238 13.37 3.21 -1.09
C THR A 238 13.88 2.23 -0.03
N ILE A 239 13.20 1.09 0.17
CA ILE A 239 13.67 0.02 1.05
C ILE A 239 15.02 -0.50 0.55
N PHE A 240 15.19 -0.73 -0.76
CA PHE A 240 16.46 -1.16 -1.33
C PHE A 240 17.62 -0.21 -0.98
N TYR A 241 17.45 1.10 -1.15
CA TYR A 241 18.52 2.03 -0.78
C TYR A 241 18.72 2.11 0.74
N ASN A 242 17.66 2.32 1.51
CA ASN A 242 17.77 2.57 2.95
C ASN A 242 18.20 1.34 3.75
N LYS A 243 17.95 0.12 3.26
CA LYS A 243 18.21 -1.13 3.99
C LYS A 243 19.35 -1.95 3.41
N TRP A 244 19.39 -2.07 2.08
CA TRP A 244 20.28 -3.01 1.41
C TRP A 244 21.54 -2.33 0.90
N VAL A 245 21.44 -1.11 0.37
CA VAL A 245 22.62 -0.31 0.00
C VAL A 245 23.35 0.17 1.24
N SER A 246 22.62 0.64 2.25
CA SER A 246 23.19 1.10 3.54
C SER A 246 24.00 0.03 4.27
N PHE A 247 23.72 -1.27 4.05
CA PHE A 247 24.54 -2.39 4.56
C PHE A 247 26.02 -2.25 4.23
N PHE A 248 26.34 -1.74 3.04
CA PHE A 248 27.72 -1.52 2.60
C PHE A 248 28.31 -0.18 3.04
N GLU A 249 27.49 0.71 3.62
CA GLU A 249 27.88 2.04 4.08
C GLU A 249 28.19 2.06 5.58
N MET A 250 27.73 1.03 6.32
CA MET A 250 28.01 0.88 7.75
C MET A 250 29.51 0.76 8.03
N ASN A 251 30.00 1.63 8.91
CA ASN A 251 31.37 1.57 9.42
C ASN A 251 31.54 0.44 10.47
N GLN A 252 32.79 0.18 10.87
CA GLN A 252 33.10 -0.92 11.78
C GLN A 252 32.47 -0.74 13.17
N THR A 253 32.39 0.50 13.67
CA THR A 253 31.77 0.81 14.96
C THR A 253 30.27 0.53 14.93
N GLU A 254 29.59 0.98 13.87
CA GLU A 254 28.15 0.72 13.67
C GLU A 254 27.86 -0.79 13.59
N ARG A 255 28.68 -1.54 12.84
CA ARG A 255 28.56 -3.01 12.76
C ARG A 255 28.71 -3.67 14.13
N VAL A 256 29.66 -3.20 14.96
CA VAL A 256 29.82 -3.72 16.33
C VAL A 256 28.60 -3.40 17.18
N ILE A 257 28.07 -2.18 17.10
CA ILE A 257 26.87 -1.78 17.84
C ILE A 257 25.67 -2.66 17.44
N TYR A 258 25.39 -2.80 16.14
CA TYR A 258 24.29 -3.64 15.68
C TYR A 258 24.42 -5.10 16.11
N ASN A 259 25.64 -5.64 16.16
CA ASN A 259 25.88 -7.00 16.60
C ASN A 259 25.77 -7.21 18.11
N THR A 260 25.68 -6.15 18.92
CA THR A 260 25.45 -6.27 20.36
C THR A 260 23.99 -6.57 20.70
N HIS A 261 23.05 -6.28 19.79
CA HIS A 261 21.63 -6.55 19.97
C HIS A 261 21.18 -7.75 19.12
N ALA A 262 20.55 -8.75 19.73
CA ALA A 262 20.24 -10.02 19.08
C ALA A 262 19.35 -9.87 17.82
N HIS A 263 18.31 -9.03 17.89
CA HIS A 263 17.41 -8.81 16.74
C HIS A 263 18.14 -8.12 15.57
N SER A 264 19.01 -7.16 15.88
CA SER A 264 19.80 -6.45 14.86
C SER A 264 20.84 -7.38 14.23
N ALA A 265 21.50 -8.23 15.03
CA ALA A 265 22.41 -9.24 14.54
C ALA A 265 21.72 -10.26 13.60
N ILE A 266 20.52 -10.73 13.96
CA ILE A 266 19.72 -11.61 13.09
C ILE A 266 19.39 -10.91 11.78
N ARG A 267 18.90 -9.67 11.83
CA ARG A 267 18.55 -8.87 10.66
C ARG A 267 19.74 -8.73 9.71
N GLU A 268 20.90 -8.31 10.21
CA GLU A 268 22.10 -8.13 9.38
C GLU A 268 22.63 -9.47 8.86
N GLY A 269 22.55 -10.55 9.66
CA GLY A 269 22.92 -11.90 9.21
C GLY A 269 22.03 -12.40 8.07
N LEU A 270 20.72 -12.16 8.11
CA LEU A 270 19.80 -12.48 7.01
C LEU A 270 20.16 -11.71 5.74
N LYS A 271 20.50 -10.41 5.86
CA LYS A 271 20.94 -9.61 4.70
C LYS A 271 22.23 -10.15 4.10
N GLU A 272 23.21 -10.45 4.93
CA GLU A 272 24.50 -11.02 4.50
C GLU A 272 24.28 -12.34 3.75
N LYS A 273 23.41 -13.22 4.26
CA LYS A 273 23.06 -14.47 3.57
C LYS A 273 22.38 -14.21 2.23
N ALA A 274 21.41 -13.29 2.15
CA ALA A 274 20.79 -12.93 0.89
C ALA A 274 21.84 -12.46 -0.13
N LEU A 275 22.68 -11.51 0.24
CA LEU A 275 23.71 -10.92 -0.62
C LEU A 275 24.73 -11.97 -1.11
N ASN A 276 25.10 -12.93 -0.27
CA ASN A 276 25.95 -14.05 -0.67
C ASN A 276 25.31 -14.92 -1.77
N TYR A 277 24.00 -15.20 -1.70
CA TYR A 277 23.29 -15.94 -2.75
C TYR A 277 23.09 -15.13 -4.05
N TYR A 278 23.13 -13.79 -3.94
CA TYR A 278 23.25 -12.89 -5.09
C TYR A 278 24.68 -12.75 -5.63
N GLU A 279 25.68 -13.34 -4.96
CA GLU A 279 27.11 -13.19 -5.27
C GLU A 279 27.55 -11.71 -5.24
N VAL A 280 27.00 -10.94 -4.29
CA VAL A 280 27.27 -9.51 -4.12
C VAL A 280 28.15 -9.29 -2.90
N SER A 281 29.32 -8.69 -3.12
CA SER A 281 30.30 -8.36 -2.09
C SER A 281 30.49 -6.85 -1.89
N SER A 282 29.88 -6.03 -2.75
CA SER A 282 30.04 -4.58 -2.72
C SER A 282 28.76 -3.82 -3.11
N LYS A 283 28.68 -2.55 -2.69
CA LYS A 283 27.64 -1.61 -3.11
C LYS A 283 27.48 -1.55 -4.63
N ASN A 284 28.59 -1.50 -5.36
CA ASN A 284 28.56 -1.38 -6.82
C ASN A 284 27.97 -2.64 -7.49
N GLU A 285 28.26 -3.83 -6.96
CA GLU A 285 27.66 -5.07 -7.43
C GLU A 285 26.16 -5.13 -7.12
N LEU A 286 25.76 -4.70 -5.92
CA LEU A 286 24.34 -4.61 -5.56
C LEU A 286 23.57 -3.69 -6.51
N LEU A 287 24.12 -2.52 -6.83
CA LEU A 287 23.49 -1.56 -7.75
C LEU A 287 23.33 -2.12 -9.17
N LYS A 288 24.23 -2.99 -9.63
CA LYS A 288 24.11 -3.65 -10.95
C LYS A 288 22.94 -4.63 -11.03
N ILE A 289 22.55 -5.22 -9.90
CA ILE A 289 21.43 -6.17 -9.83
C ILE A 289 20.14 -5.54 -9.28
N LYS A 290 20.09 -4.22 -9.11
CA LYS A 290 18.95 -3.49 -8.51
C LYS A 290 17.61 -3.97 -9.07
N ASP A 291 17.45 -3.99 -10.39
CA ASP A 291 16.16 -4.31 -11.00
C ASP A 291 15.70 -5.75 -10.71
N LEU A 292 16.64 -6.71 -10.72
CA LEU A 292 16.36 -8.09 -10.32
C LEU A 292 15.96 -8.17 -8.85
N PHE A 293 16.71 -7.49 -7.98
CA PHE A 293 16.46 -7.48 -6.54
C PHE A 293 15.07 -6.91 -6.21
N ILE A 294 14.72 -5.77 -6.81
CA ILE A 294 13.40 -5.14 -6.67
C ILE A 294 12.29 -6.05 -7.21
N GLN A 295 12.53 -6.74 -8.33
CA GLN A 295 11.57 -7.69 -8.86
C GLN A 295 11.33 -8.87 -7.91
N GLU A 296 12.39 -9.41 -7.29
CA GLU A 296 12.29 -10.49 -6.31
C GLU A 296 11.59 -10.03 -5.01
N MET A 297 11.81 -8.78 -4.55
CA MET A 297 11.03 -8.17 -3.44
C MET A 297 9.54 -8.06 -3.78
N ILE A 298 9.21 -7.51 -4.95
CA ILE A 298 7.83 -7.39 -5.45
C ILE A 298 7.16 -8.76 -5.54
N GLU A 299 7.89 -9.79 -5.93
CA GLU A 299 7.37 -11.15 -6.01
C GLU A 299 6.99 -11.71 -4.63
N GLY A 300 7.83 -11.52 -3.61
CA GLY A 300 7.50 -11.92 -2.24
C GLY A 300 6.26 -11.21 -1.71
N ILE A 301 6.20 -9.89 -1.88
CA ILE A 301 5.05 -9.06 -1.49
C ILE A 301 3.78 -9.52 -2.22
N PHE A 302 3.86 -9.77 -3.54
CA PHE A 302 2.72 -10.25 -4.31
C PHE A 302 2.14 -11.54 -3.74
N TYR A 303 2.98 -12.54 -3.47
CA TYR A 303 2.49 -13.82 -2.95
C TYR A 303 1.95 -13.70 -1.53
N HIS A 304 2.45 -12.79 -0.71
CA HIS A 304 1.89 -12.48 0.60
C HIS A 304 0.45 -11.95 0.49
N GLU A 305 0.23 -10.95 -0.37
CA GLU A 305 -1.10 -10.37 -0.60
C GLU A 305 -2.10 -11.39 -1.18
N VAL A 306 -1.64 -12.25 -2.10
CA VAL A 306 -2.42 -13.39 -2.58
C VAL A 306 -2.70 -14.39 -1.46
N GLY A 307 -1.75 -14.58 -0.56
CA GLY A 307 -1.86 -15.42 0.61
C GLY A 307 -3.06 -15.05 1.49
N HIS A 308 -3.30 -13.76 1.74
CA HIS A 308 -4.51 -13.30 2.45
C HIS A 308 -5.79 -13.78 1.76
N GLU A 309 -5.89 -13.60 0.45
CA GLU A 309 -7.07 -14.03 -0.30
C GLU A 309 -7.25 -15.56 -0.27
N VAL A 310 -6.16 -16.32 -0.34
CA VAL A 310 -6.20 -17.80 -0.32
C VAL A 310 -6.56 -18.32 1.07
N GLY A 311 -5.98 -17.73 2.13
CA GLY A 311 -6.23 -18.09 3.51
C GLY A 311 -7.68 -17.88 3.97
N GLU A 312 -8.40 -16.97 3.31
CA GLU A 312 -9.80 -16.64 3.59
C GLU A 312 -10.80 -17.41 2.71
N ARG A 313 -10.34 -18.30 1.83
CA ARG A 313 -11.26 -19.06 0.97
C ARG A 313 -12.05 -20.13 1.74
N PRO A 314 -13.26 -20.48 1.29
CA PRO A 314 -14.06 -21.55 1.89
C PRO A 314 -13.34 -22.90 2.01
N GLU A 315 -12.42 -23.23 1.09
CA GLU A 315 -11.62 -24.46 1.14
C GLU A 315 -10.59 -24.47 2.29
N VAL A 316 -10.22 -23.30 2.82
CA VAL A 316 -9.22 -23.13 3.87
C VAL A 316 -9.86 -22.75 5.21
N LEU A 317 -10.78 -21.78 5.19
CA LEU A 317 -11.46 -21.21 6.34
C LEU A 317 -12.96 -21.06 6.05
N ALA A 318 -13.80 -21.46 7.01
CA ALA A 318 -15.25 -21.31 6.87
C ALA A 318 -15.62 -19.83 6.68
N GLU A 319 -16.56 -19.54 5.77
CA GLU A 319 -16.87 -18.17 5.32
C GLU A 319 -17.19 -17.20 6.47
N HIS A 320 -17.99 -17.62 7.44
CA HIS A 320 -18.34 -16.79 8.60
C HIS A 320 -17.11 -16.43 9.47
N LEU A 321 -16.13 -17.32 9.57
CA LEU A 321 -14.87 -17.04 10.28
C LEU A 321 -13.97 -16.13 9.45
N ALA A 322 -13.94 -16.30 8.12
CA ALA A 322 -13.19 -15.42 7.23
C ALA A 322 -13.71 -13.97 7.31
N VAL A 323 -15.03 -13.77 7.30
CA VAL A 323 -15.66 -12.44 7.49
C VAL A 323 -15.33 -11.85 8.85
N LEU A 324 -15.35 -12.67 9.92
CA LEU A 324 -14.99 -12.21 11.27
C LEU A 324 -13.51 -11.79 11.36
N GLY A 325 -12.61 -12.58 10.80
CA GLY A 325 -11.18 -12.25 10.74
C GLY A 325 -10.89 -10.98 9.95
N ARG A 326 -11.60 -10.78 8.82
CA ARG A 326 -11.44 -9.59 7.98
C ARG A 326 -11.94 -8.33 8.68
N SER A 327 -13.10 -8.39 9.34
CA SER A 327 -13.70 -7.23 10.03
C SER A 327 -12.88 -6.78 11.25
N ARG A 328 -12.06 -7.67 11.83
CA ARG A 328 -11.19 -7.35 12.98
C ARG A 328 -9.82 -6.78 12.62
N GLY A 329 -9.38 -6.85 11.36
CA GLY A 329 -8.17 -6.14 10.89
C GLY A 329 -8.22 -4.61 11.09
N VAL A 330 -9.36 -4.08 11.54
CA VAL A 330 -9.60 -2.67 11.86
C VAL A 330 -9.31 -2.34 13.34
N MET A 331 -9.18 -3.34 14.22
CA MET A 331 -9.14 -3.18 15.68
C MET A 331 -7.80 -3.55 16.32
N GLY A 332 -6.75 -2.76 16.02
CA GLY A 332 -5.46 -2.77 16.74
C GLY A 332 -4.55 -3.97 16.45
N ASP A 333 -3.35 -3.95 17.06
CA ASP A 333 -2.35 -5.00 16.94
C ASP A 333 -2.68 -6.12 17.94
N ASP A 334 -3.41 -7.14 17.49
CA ASP A 334 -3.82 -8.27 18.33
C ASP A 334 -3.37 -9.63 17.75
N ILE A 335 -3.61 -10.70 18.52
CA ILE A 335 -3.24 -12.07 18.12
C ILE A 335 -3.97 -12.54 16.84
N ILE A 336 -5.15 -11.99 16.53
CA ILE A 336 -5.90 -12.33 15.32
C ILE A 336 -5.15 -11.74 14.12
N LEU A 337 -4.68 -10.50 14.22
CA LEU A 337 -3.86 -9.87 13.17
C LEU A 337 -2.58 -10.68 12.93
N VAL A 338 -1.80 -10.98 13.97
CA VAL A 338 -0.56 -11.77 13.85
C VAL A 338 -0.81 -13.12 13.17
N LEU A 339 -1.85 -13.83 13.57
CA LEU A 339 -2.19 -15.12 12.96
C LEU A 339 -2.72 -14.98 11.54
N LYS A 340 -3.43 -13.90 11.21
CA LYS A 340 -3.90 -13.63 9.84
C LYS A 340 -2.72 -13.43 8.88
N GLU A 341 -1.70 -12.69 9.30
CA GLU A 341 -0.45 -12.51 8.56
C GLU A 341 0.30 -13.84 8.41
N ALA A 342 0.36 -14.64 9.47
CA ALA A 342 0.91 -16.00 9.40
C ALA A 342 0.13 -16.93 8.45
N VAL A 343 -1.20 -16.83 8.43
CA VAL A 343 -2.01 -17.58 7.47
C VAL A 343 -1.72 -17.14 6.04
N ALA A 344 -1.46 -15.85 5.78
CA ALA A 344 -1.12 -15.36 4.45
C ALA A 344 0.22 -15.93 3.96
N ASP A 345 1.24 -15.88 4.80
CA ASP A 345 2.58 -16.39 4.48
C ASP A 345 2.60 -17.88 4.16
N TRP A 346 1.87 -18.63 4.98
CA TRP A 346 1.79 -20.08 4.91
C TRP A 346 0.60 -20.58 4.10
N ALA A 347 -0.14 -19.70 3.41
CA ALA A 347 -1.32 -20.09 2.66
C ALA A 347 -1.00 -21.22 1.67
N PRO A 348 -1.73 -22.36 1.71
CA PRO A 348 -1.48 -23.48 0.82
C PRO A 348 -1.81 -23.10 -0.62
N GLN A 349 -1.50 -23.97 -1.57
CA GLN A 349 -1.91 -23.73 -2.95
C GLN A 349 -3.39 -24.07 -3.17
N VAL A 350 -4.15 -23.10 -3.65
CA VAL A 350 -5.52 -23.26 -4.15
C VAL A 350 -5.58 -22.78 -5.60
N GLY A 351 -5.68 -23.74 -6.53
CA GLY A 351 -5.55 -23.47 -7.96
C GLY A 351 -4.13 -23.01 -8.33
N LYS A 352 -3.99 -21.81 -8.91
CA LYS A 352 -2.70 -21.21 -9.28
C LYS A 352 -2.10 -20.29 -8.21
N GLN A 353 -2.77 -20.12 -7.08
CA GLN A 353 -2.45 -19.12 -6.06
C GLN A 353 -2.02 -19.80 -4.76
N SER A 354 -1.12 -19.15 -4.03
CA SER A 354 -0.58 -19.61 -2.76
C SER A 354 0.06 -18.46 -2.01
N GLY A 355 0.43 -18.68 -0.76
CA GLY A 355 1.33 -17.81 -0.01
C GLY A 355 2.79 -17.90 -0.51
N PRO A 356 3.66 -17.01 -0.03
CA PRO A 356 5.06 -16.88 -0.44
C PRO A 356 5.86 -18.14 -0.14
N ILE A 357 5.68 -18.76 1.04
CA ILE A 357 6.50 -19.92 1.43
C ILE A 357 6.27 -21.11 0.49
N TRP A 358 5.02 -21.38 0.12
CA TRP A 358 4.72 -22.42 -0.86
C TRP A 358 5.23 -22.07 -2.26
N ALA A 359 5.09 -20.82 -2.69
CA ALA A 359 5.60 -20.37 -3.98
C ALA A 359 7.12 -20.57 -4.08
N PHE A 360 7.86 -20.23 -3.04
CA PHE A 360 9.31 -20.41 -2.97
C PHE A 360 9.71 -21.89 -2.92
N LEU A 361 8.96 -22.74 -2.21
CA LEU A 361 9.16 -24.20 -2.25
C LEU A 361 9.01 -24.76 -3.67
N LYS A 362 8.03 -24.29 -4.44
CA LYS A 362 7.88 -24.70 -5.84
C LYS A 362 9.01 -24.19 -6.74
N LYS A 363 9.53 -22.99 -6.47
CA LYS A 363 10.73 -22.48 -7.17
C LYS A 363 11.97 -23.30 -6.84
N ALA A 364 12.14 -23.72 -5.58
CA ALA A 364 13.29 -24.51 -5.15
C ALA A 364 13.45 -25.84 -5.89
N LYS A 365 12.35 -26.39 -6.42
CA LYS A 365 12.37 -27.60 -7.28
C LYS A 365 13.02 -27.37 -8.64
N LYS A 366 13.02 -26.13 -9.13
CA LYS A 366 13.58 -25.74 -10.43
C LYS A 366 14.94 -25.08 -10.27
N ASP A 367 15.03 -24.16 -9.32
CA ASP A 367 16.23 -23.41 -9.00
C ASP A 367 16.28 -23.14 -7.50
N LYS A 368 17.16 -23.88 -6.81
CA LYS A 368 17.36 -23.71 -5.38
C LYS A 368 17.95 -22.36 -5.05
N ASN A 369 18.85 -21.82 -5.87
CA ASN A 369 19.53 -20.57 -5.57
C ASN A 369 18.53 -19.40 -5.58
N ILE A 370 17.66 -19.32 -6.59
CA ILE A 370 16.57 -18.32 -6.63
C ILE A 370 15.69 -18.42 -5.39
N ALA A 371 15.32 -19.63 -4.97
CA ALA A 371 14.48 -19.81 -3.78
C ALA A 371 15.19 -19.41 -2.47
N GLN A 372 16.51 -19.63 -2.36
CA GLN A 372 17.29 -19.15 -1.21
C GLN A 372 17.24 -17.62 -1.15
N ARG A 373 17.50 -16.93 -2.28
CA ARG A 373 17.45 -15.47 -2.34
C ARG A 373 16.09 -14.92 -1.93
N LEU A 374 15.02 -15.45 -2.52
CA LEU A 374 13.65 -15.04 -2.21
C LEU A 374 13.32 -15.21 -0.73
N LEU A 375 13.65 -16.36 -0.12
CA LEU A 375 13.42 -16.58 1.30
C LEU A 375 14.22 -15.62 2.19
N TYR A 376 15.51 -15.39 1.91
CA TYR A 376 16.32 -14.50 2.73
C TYR A 376 15.93 -13.03 2.59
N VAL A 377 15.59 -12.57 1.37
CA VAL A 377 15.03 -11.24 1.17
C VAL A 377 13.71 -11.10 1.93
N TYR A 378 12.81 -12.07 1.79
CA TYR A 378 11.52 -12.08 2.47
C TYR A 378 11.63 -12.09 4.01
N LEU A 379 12.52 -12.93 4.56
CA LEU A 379 12.80 -12.99 5.99
C LEU A 379 13.42 -11.69 6.50
N SER A 380 14.37 -11.13 5.76
CA SER A 380 14.95 -9.83 6.11
C SER A 380 13.87 -8.77 6.10
N ASP A 381 12.96 -8.76 5.12
CA ASP A 381 11.86 -7.79 5.00
C ASP A 381 10.80 -7.94 6.09
N ASN A 382 10.63 -9.11 6.69
CA ASN A 382 9.85 -9.22 7.92
C ASN A 382 10.60 -8.60 9.11
N TRP A 383 11.94 -8.66 9.14
CA TRP A 383 12.77 -8.08 10.21
C TRP A 383 13.06 -6.59 10.00
N PHE A 384 12.03 -5.74 10.11
CA PHE A 384 12.17 -4.27 10.05
C PHE A 384 12.71 -3.61 11.33
N ILE A 385 12.83 -4.35 12.43
CA ILE A 385 13.09 -3.84 13.78
C ILE A 385 14.53 -3.33 13.90
N ASP A 386 14.71 -2.05 14.23
CA ASP A 386 15.79 -1.61 15.14
C ASP A 386 15.34 -1.86 16.58
N SER A 387 16.27 -2.08 17.52
CA SER A 387 16.00 -2.51 18.91
C SER A 387 14.93 -1.74 19.67
N ASP A 388 14.60 -0.53 19.20
CA ASP A 388 13.74 0.43 19.88
C ASP A 388 12.33 0.52 19.24
N GLU A 389 12.03 -0.28 18.21
CA GLU A 389 10.75 -0.24 17.48
C GLU A 389 9.93 -1.54 17.65
N GLU A 390 8.82 -1.46 18.39
CA GLU A 390 7.90 -2.60 18.62
C GLU A 390 7.00 -2.95 17.42
N PHE A 391 7.02 -2.13 16.35
CA PHE A 391 6.11 -2.28 15.21
C PHE A 391 6.38 -3.58 14.42
N MET A 392 5.37 -4.46 14.35
CA MET A 392 5.41 -5.80 13.71
C MET A 392 6.37 -6.82 14.36
N GLY A 393 6.90 -6.56 15.56
CA GLY A 393 7.88 -7.45 16.19
C GLY A 393 7.34 -8.86 16.49
N ILE A 394 6.16 -8.94 17.10
CA ILE A 394 5.51 -10.21 17.42
C ILE A 394 5.17 -10.99 16.14
N GLN A 395 4.72 -10.31 15.10
CA GLN A 395 4.45 -10.91 13.79
C GLN A 395 5.73 -11.52 13.21
N THR A 396 6.82 -10.76 13.23
CA THR A 396 8.14 -11.21 12.76
C THR A 396 8.59 -12.46 13.51
N ASP A 397 8.51 -12.46 14.84
CA ASP A 397 8.93 -13.60 15.66
C ASP A 397 8.13 -14.86 15.33
N VAL A 398 6.80 -14.75 15.22
CA VAL A 398 5.94 -15.89 14.88
C VAL A 398 6.23 -16.43 13.47
N LEU A 399 6.39 -15.56 12.48
CA LEU A 399 6.62 -15.95 11.10
C LEU A 399 8.00 -16.61 10.89
N THR A 400 9.02 -15.99 11.46
CA THR A 400 10.42 -16.35 11.22
C THR A 400 10.83 -17.56 12.04
N ALA A 401 10.30 -17.75 13.25
CA ALA A 401 10.65 -18.88 14.12
C ALA A 401 10.44 -20.25 13.46
N PHE A 402 9.38 -20.40 12.65
CA PHE A 402 9.15 -21.63 11.90
C PHE A 402 10.23 -21.88 10.84
N LEU A 403 10.71 -20.83 10.16
CA LEU A 403 11.67 -20.97 9.06
C LEU A 403 13.11 -21.18 9.56
N LEU A 404 13.46 -20.66 10.74
CA LEU A 404 14.80 -20.78 11.30
C LEU A 404 15.24 -22.25 11.52
N SER A 405 14.31 -23.15 11.88
CA SER A 405 14.61 -24.58 12.08
C SER A 405 15.02 -25.30 10.79
N TYR A 406 14.75 -24.71 9.63
CA TYR A 406 15.08 -25.26 8.32
C TYR A 406 16.36 -24.66 7.72
N ILE A 407 17.09 -23.82 8.47
CA ILE A 407 18.38 -23.27 8.03
C ILE A 407 19.50 -24.20 8.50
N ASN A 408 20.20 -24.81 7.54
CA ASN A 408 21.37 -25.63 7.82
C ASN A 408 22.53 -24.81 8.40
N LYS A 409 23.52 -25.48 9.01
CA LYS A 409 24.74 -24.82 9.55
C LYS A 409 25.52 -23.98 8.52
N ASN A 410 25.44 -24.33 7.24
CA ASN A 410 26.07 -23.56 6.16
C ASN A 410 25.23 -22.34 5.71
N GLY A 411 24.04 -22.12 6.28
CA GLY A 411 23.10 -21.07 5.89
C GLY A 411 22.26 -21.41 4.66
N SER A 412 22.15 -22.67 4.27
CA SER A 412 21.21 -23.09 3.22
C SER A 412 19.90 -23.61 3.80
N PHE A 413 18.78 -23.21 3.21
CA PHE A 413 17.47 -23.80 3.53
C PHE A 413 17.40 -25.28 3.11
N ASP A 414 16.95 -26.13 4.04
CA ASP A 414 16.51 -27.50 3.77
C ASP A 414 15.06 -27.50 3.26
N PHE A 415 14.93 -27.19 1.96
CA PHE A 415 13.63 -27.20 1.28
C PHE A 415 12.92 -28.56 1.28
N ALA A 416 13.66 -29.66 1.41
CA ALA A 416 13.06 -31.00 1.37
C ALA A 416 12.31 -31.28 2.67
N THR A 417 12.95 -30.99 3.82
CA THR A 417 12.30 -31.11 5.13
C THR A 417 11.20 -30.06 5.28
N LEU A 418 11.42 -28.81 4.84
CA LEU A 418 10.39 -27.77 4.86
C LEU A 418 9.16 -28.16 4.03
N GLU A 419 9.31 -28.72 2.82
CA GLU A 419 8.16 -29.16 2.02
C GLU A 419 7.39 -30.30 2.70
N LYS A 420 8.11 -31.24 3.32
CA LYS A 420 7.51 -32.37 4.05
C LYS A 420 6.67 -31.90 5.23
N ASP A 421 7.18 -30.92 5.98
CA ASP A 421 6.55 -30.44 7.21
C ASP A 421 5.48 -29.34 6.95
N PHE A 422 5.48 -28.76 5.74
CA PHE A 422 4.64 -27.61 5.37
C PHE A 422 3.17 -27.79 5.76
N SER A 423 2.55 -28.91 5.41
CA SER A 423 1.15 -29.17 5.74
C SER A 423 0.89 -29.21 7.25
N GLY A 424 1.86 -29.69 8.04
CA GLY A 424 1.76 -29.72 9.50
C GLY A 424 1.80 -28.30 10.08
N ILE A 425 2.69 -27.45 9.58
CA ILE A 425 2.81 -26.04 10.00
C ILE A 425 1.52 -25.27 9.65
N VAL A 426 1.05 -25.39 8.41
CA VAL A 426 -0.21 -24.78 7.94
C VAL A 426 -1.38 -25.21 8.82
N SER A 427 -1.51 -26.51 9.10
CA SER A 427 -2.57 -27.03 9.96
C SER A 427 -2.49 -26.45 11.37
N PHE A 428 -1.29 -26.33 11.94
CA PHE A 428 -1.09 -25.75 13.26
C PHE A 428 -1.56 -24.29 13.31
N ILE A 429 -1.09 -23.45 12.37
CA ILE A 429 -1.43 -22.02 12.31
C ILE A 429 -2.94 -21.85 12.11
N LEU A 430 -3.52 -22.54 11.12
CA LEU A 430 -4.96 -22.45 10.82
C LEU A 430 -5.82 -22.91 11.99
N ASN A 431 -5.45 -23.97 12.70
CA ASN A 431 -6.22 -24.45 13.84
C ASN A 431 -6.19 -23.45 15.01
N LYS A 432 -5.05 -22.78 15.24
CA LYS A 432 -4.96 -21.70 16.24
C LYS A 432 -5.81 -20.51 15.85
N TYR A 433 -5.73 -20.08 14.59
CA TYR A 433 -6.53 -18.97 14.07
C TYR A 433 -8.04 -19.26 14.16
N LYS A 434 -8.47 -20.44 13.68
CA LYS A 434 -9.86 -20.91 13.77
C LYS A 434 -10.37 -20.94 15.21
N SER A 435 -9.61 -21.54 16.13
CA SER A 435 -10.01 -21.66 17.53
C SER A 435 -10.23 -20.30 18.20
N ILE A 436 -9.40 -19.30 17.89
CA ILE A 436 -9.57 -17.94 18.42
C ILE A 436 -10.81 -17.27 17.82
N LEU A 437 -11.01 -17.38 16.50
CA LEU A 437 -12.18 -16.82 15.83
C LEU A 437 -13.49 -17.46 16.30
N GLU A 438 -13.50 -18.78 16.54
CA GLU A 438 -14.66 -19.49 17.09
C GLU A 438 -14.99 -19.02 18.51
N LYS A 439 -13.99 -18.91 19.39
CA LYS A 439 -14.19 -18.35 20.73
C LYS A 439 -14.71 -16.93 20.68
N MET A 440 -14.17 -16.12 19.78
CA MET A 440 -14.63 -14.76 19.57
C MET A 440 -16.08 -14.72 19.07
N LYS A 441 -16.44 -15.60 18.14
CA LYS A 441 -17.82 -15.75 17.66
C LYS A 441 -18.77 -16.07 18.83
N VAL A 442 -18.40 -17.01 19.70
CA VAL A 442 -19.19 -17.35 20.90
C VAL A 442 -19.36 -16.13 21.81
N ILE A 443 -18.27 -15.41 22.11
CA ILE A 443 -18.33 -14.18 22.90
C ILE A 443 -19.26 -13.15 22.26
N LEU A 444 -19.21 -13.01 20.93
CA LEU A 444 -20.06 -12.07 20.22
C LEU A 444 -21.54 -12.50 20.26
N ASP A 445 -21.84 -13.75 19.96
CA ASP A 445 -23.21 -14.29 19.92
C ASP A 445 -23.89 -14.23 21.30
N GLU A 446 -23.14 -14.59 22.36
CA GLU A 446 -23.63 -14.65 23.75
C GLU A 446 -23.54 -13.28 24.46
N GLY A 447 -22.87 -12.31 23.84
CA GLY A 447 -22.68 -10.97 24.36
C GLY A 447 -24.00 -10.23 24.58
N ILE A 448 -24.07 -9.50 25.69
CA ILE A 448 -25.11 -8.52 25.95
C ILE A 448 -24.52 -7.14 25.68
N TYR A 449 -25.05 -6.47 24.67
CA TYR A 449 -24.61 -5.17 24.21
C TYR A 449 -25.51 -4.06 24.77
N MET A 450 -24.91 -2.92 25.08
CA MET A 450 -25.64 -1.72 25.46
C MET A 450 -25.88 -0.87 24.21
N ALA A 451 -27.13 -0.71 23.81
CA ALA A 451 -27.56 0.23 22.78
C ALA A 451 -28.37 1.36 23.45
N GLY A 452 -27.69 2.47 23.76
CA GLY A 452 -28.25 3.50 24.64
C GLY A 452 -28.49 2.94 26.04
N ILE A 453 -29.75 2.94 26.49
CA ILE A 453 -30.17 2.36 27.78
C ILE A 453 -30.61 0.90 27.68
N HIS A 454 -30.70 0.34 26.46
CA HIS A 454 -31.22 -1.01 26.24
C HIS A 454 -30.11 -2.06 26.25
N ARG A 455 -30.38 -3.19 26.89
CA ARG A 455 -29.56 -4.40 26.84
C ARG A 455 -30.10 -5.30 25.73
N ILE A 456 -29.32 -5.53 24.69
CA ILE A 456 -29.72 -6.35 23.55
C ILE A 456 -28.67 -7.43 23.30
N ASN A 457 -29.12 -8.61 22.86
CA ASN A 457 -28.22 -9.67 22.42
C ASN A 457 -27.83 -9.48 20.94
N PHE A 458 -26.84 -10.24 20.48
CA PHE A 458 -26.34 -10.12 19.11
C PHE A 458 -27.43 -10.34 18.05
N GLN A 459 -28.29 -11.35 18.22
CA GLN A 459 -29.39 -11.62 17.28
C GLN A 459 -30.38 -10.47 17.16
N THR A 460 -30.65 -9.76 18.27
CA THR A 460 -31.51 -8.57 18.26
C THR A 460 -30.80 -7.41 17.58
N LEU A 461 -29.52 -7.20 17.91
CA LEU A 461 -28.69 -6.16 17.28
C LEU A 461 -28.60 -6.35 15.76
N GLU A 462 -28.34 -7.58 15.30
CA GLU A 462 -28.29 -7.94 13.88
C GLU A 462 -29.60 -7.61 13.17
N LYS A 463 -30.74 -7.99 13.75
CA LYS A 463 -32.07 -7.68 13.19
C LYS A 463 -32.31 -6.17 13.09
N GLU A 464 -31.97 -5.41 14.12
CA GLU A 464 -32.15 -3.95 14.11
C GLU A 464 -31.21 -3.26 13.11
N LEU A 465 -29.93 -3.68 13.05
CA LEU A 465 -28.98 -3.19 12.03
C LEU A 465 -29.48 -3.51 10.62
N HIS A 466 -29.97 -4.72 10.38
CA HIS A 466 -30.50 -5.10 9.07
C HIS A 466 -31.68 -4.22 8.64
N LYS A 467 -32.56 -3.84 9.57
CA LYS A 467 -33.65 -2.88 9.29
C LYS A 467 -33.13 -1.49 8.95
N VAL A 468 -32.04 -1.04 9.56
CA VAL A 468 -31.40 0.25 9.23
C VAL A 468 -30.81 0.19 7.82
N TYR A 469 -30.04 -0.87 7.52
CA TYR A 469 -29.45 -1.05 6.19
C TYR A 469 -30.50 -1.12 5.08
N GLN A 470 -31.63 -1.81 5.29
CA GLN A 470 -32.75 -1.86 4.32
C GLN A 470 -33.48 -0.53 4.11
N LYS A 471 -33.32 0.45 5.02
CA LYS A 471 -33.93 1.77 4.90
C LYS A 471 -33.01 2.78 4.21
N GLU A 472 -31.70 2.60 4.32
CA GLU A 472 -30.69 3.52 3.79
C GLU A 472 -30.10 3.08 2.43
N PHE A 473 -30.28 1.80 2.07
CA PHE A 473 -29.88 1.20 0.78
C PHE A 473 -31.03 0.40 0.20
#